data_AF-A0A7C1BFG9-F1
#
_entry.id   AF-A0A7C1BFG9-F1
#
_cell.length_a   1.000
_cell.length_b   1.000
_cell.length_c   1.000
_cell.angle_alpha   90.00
_cell.angle_beta   90.00
_cell.angle_gamma   90.00
#
_symmetry.space_group_name_H-M   'P 1'
#
loop_
_entity.id
_entity.type
_entity.pdbx_description
1 polymer ?
#
loop_
_entity_poly.entity_id
_entity_poly.type
_entity_poly.pdbx_seq_one_letter_code
_entity_poly.pdbx_strand_id
1 'polypeptide(L)'
;MGILYYSLTTGVIASILGFVMLRDMLKRDVGGKKLEDISKSIQEGASTFLIAEGRNIFLVAFIIAVILGIIFYPRYAFSLLFGAFVSEMAGVIGMYAATRANA
;
A
#
# COMPACT_ATOMS: atom_id res chain seq x y z
N MET A 1 5.85 -28.48 4.93
CA MET A 1 4.61 -28.17 4.17
C MET A 1 3.52 -27.49 5.00
N GLY A 2 3.26 -27.84 6.27
CA GLY A 2 2.24 -27.17 7.08
C GLY A 2 2.41 -25.64 7.21
N ILE A 3 3.64 -25.16 7.39
CA ILE A 3 3.94 -23.73 7.59
C ILE A 3 3.50 -22.85 6.41
N LEU A 4 3.69 -23.32 5.17
CA LEU A 4 3.26 -22.58 3.96
C LEU A 4 1.74 -22.39 3.90
N TYR A 5 0.97 -23.40 4.30
CA TYR A 5 -0.49 -23.30 4.36
C TYR A 5 -0.95 -22.32 5.45
N TYR A 6 -0.25 -22.27 6.60
CA TYR A 6 -0.55 -21.28 7.64
C TYR A 6 -0.26 -19.86 7.18
N SER A 7 0.87 -19.59 6.52
CA SER A 7 1.21 -18.25 6.02
C SER A 7 0.24 -17.76 4.95
N LEU A 8 -0.19 -18.64 4.03
CA LEU A 8 -1.15 -18.27 3.00
C LEU A 8 -2.54 -18.00 3.58
N THR A 9 -3.00 -18.84 4.49
CA THR A 9 -4.34 -18.68 5.10
C THR A 9 -4.41 -17.42 5.97
N THR A 10 -3.38 -17.12 6.76
CA THR A 10 -3.35 -15.89 7.56
C THR A 10 -3.29 -14.63 6.70
N GLY A 11 -2.52 -14.64 5.60
CA GLY A 11 -2.49 -13.54 4.64
C GLY A 11 -3.87 -13.24 4.06
N VAL A 12 -4.58 -14.28 3.60
CA VAL A 12 -5.95 -14.14 3.06
C VAL A 12 -6.91 -13.62 4.12
N ILE A 13 -6.89 -14.19 5.33
CA ILE A 13 -7.76 -13.75 6.43
C ILE A 13 -7.48 -12.28 6.79
N ALA A 14 -6.21 -11.89 6.90
CA ALA A 14 -5.83 -10.51 7.22
C ALA A 14 -6.30 -9.52 6.14
N SER A 15 -6.16 -9.86 4.86
CA SER A 15 -6.66 -9.02 3.76
C SER A 15 -8.19 -8.88 3.79
N ILE A 16 -8.92 -9.96 4.05
CA ILE A 16 -10.39 -9.93 4.17
C ILE A 16 -10.80 -9.04 5.35
N LEU A 17 -10.19 -9.22 6.52
CA LEU A 17 -10.49 -8.42 7.70
C LEU A 17 -10.18 -6.93 7.47
N GLY A 18 -9.02 -6.62 6.88
CA GLY A 18 -8.67 -5.25 6.51
C GLY A 18 -9.70 -4.62 5.58
N PHE A 19 -10.19 -5.36 4.58
CA PHE A 19 -11.24 -4.90 3.69
C PHE A 19 -12.57 -4.67 4.40
N VAL A 20 -12.98 -5.57 5.29
CA VAL A 20 -14.21 -5.44 6.09
C VAL A 20 -14.12 -4.20 7.00
N MET A 21 -13.00 -4.00 7.68
CA MET A 21 -12.77 -2.83 8.54
C MET A 21 -12.78 -1.53 7.76
N LEU A 22 -12.13 -1.49 6.59
CA LEU A 22 -12.17 -0.32 5.70
C LEU A 22 -13.61 0.00 5.28
N ARG A 23 -14.38 -1.02 4.89
CA ARG A 23 -15.78 -0.84 4.47
C ARG A 23 -16.68 -0.36 5.60
N ASP A 24 -16.50 -0.88 6.82
CA ASP A 24 -17.25 -0.43 7.99
C ASP A 24 -16.94 1.03 8.31
N MET A 25 -15.65 1.38 8.32
CA MET A 25 -15.19 2.73 8.58
C MET A 25 -15.76 3.74 7.58
N LEU A 26 -15.72 3.43 6.28
CA LEU A 26 -16.23 4.33 5.22
C LEU A 26 -17.74 4.58 5.27
N LYS A 27 -18.51 3.79 6.03
CA LYS A 27 -19.95 4.01 6.22
C LYS A 27 -20.28 4.98 7.34
N ARG A 28 -19.30 5.36 8.16
CA ARG A 28 -19.52 6.24 9.32
C ARG A 28 -19.67 7.68 8.86
N ASP A 29 -20.52 8.43 9.56
CA ASP A 29 -20.75 9.84 9.25
C ASP A 29 -19.52 10.69 9.56
N VAL A 30 -19.25 11.63 8.66
CA VAL A 30 -18.16 12.61 8.75
C VAL A 30 -18.52 13.67 9.80
N GLY A 31 -17.54 14.16 10.56
CA GLY A 31 -17.71 15.11 11.68
C GLY A 31 -18.22 16.53 11.33
N GLY A 32 -18.91 16.70 10.19
CA GLY A 32 -19.47 17.95 9.68
C GLY A 32 -18.63 18.61 8.58
N LYS A 33 -19.21 19.61 7.88
CA LYS A 33 -18.62 20.26 6.69
C LYS A 33 -17.19 20.76 6.89
N LYS A 34 -16.91 21.42 8.02
CA LYS A 34 -15.57 21.94 8.31
C LYS A 34 -14.51 20.84 8.40
N LEU A 35 -14.88 19.70 8.97
CA LEU A 35 -13.96 18.58 9.16
C LEU A 35 -13.78 17.78 7.85
N GLU A 36 -14.84 17.69 7.04
CA GLU A 36 -14.78 17.19 5.67
C GLU A 36 -13.80 17.99 4.81
N ASP A 37 -13.86 19.33 4.87
CA ASP A 37 -12.99 20.21 4.10
C ASP A 37 -11.51 20.05 4.51
N ILE A 38 -11.22 19.94 5.80
CA ILE A 38 -9.87 19.67 6.31
C ILE A 38 -9.37 18.30 5.84
N SER A 39 -10.22 17.26 5.94
CA SER A 39 -9.85 15.92 5.49
C SER A 39 -9.54 15.89 3.98
N LYS A 40 -10.28 16.63 3.15
CA LYS A 40 -9.99 16.76 1.71
C LYS A 40 -8.61 17.36 1.45
N SER A 41 -8.25 18.44 2.14
CA SER A 41 -6.91 19.04 2.00
C SER A 41 -5.79 18.08 2.44
N ILE A 42 -6.03 17.29 3.50
CA ILE A 42 -5.09 16.25 3.94
C ILE A 42 -4.96 15.16 2.87
N GLN A 43 -6.08 14.68 2.30
CA GLN A 43 -6.09 13.68 1.24
C GLN A 43 -5.34 14.15 -0.01
N GLU A 44 -5.50 15.42 -0.39
CA GLU A 44 -4.81 16.02 -1.53
C GLU A 44 -3.29 16.05 -1.30
N GLY A 45 -2.84 16.56 -0.14
CA GLY A 45 -1.42 16.57 0.22
C GLY A 45 -0.81 15.18 0.29
N ALA A 46 -1.52 14.24 0.91
CA ALA A 46 -1.12 12.84 1.02
C ALA A 46 -0.97 12.17 -0.35
N SER A 47 -1.92 12.38 -1.27
CA SER A 47 -1.85 11.84 -2.62
C SER A 47 -0.67 12.38 -3.42
N THR A 48 -0.38 13.68 -3.28
CA THR A 48 0.77 14.33 -3.93
C THR A 48 2.08 13.77 -3.41
N PHE A 49 2.18 13.57 -2.09
CA PHE A 49 3.35 12.97 -1.45
C PHE A 49 3.59 11.54 -1.94
N LEU A 50 2.56 10.69 -1.96
CA LEU A 50 2.68 9.30 -2.43
C LEU A 50 3.17 9.20 -3.87
N ILE A 51 2.67 10.06 -4.77
CA ILE A 51 3.10 10.05 -6.17
C ILE A 51 4.59 10.41 -6.26
N ALA A 52 5.05 11.39 -5.48
CA ALA A 52 6.44 11.79 -5.46
C ALA A 52 7.35 10.71 -4.83
N GLU A 53 6.93 10.13 -3.71
CA GLU A 53 7.63 9.06 -3.00
C GLU A 53 7.74 7.81 -3.87
N GLY A 54 6.62 7.33 -4.41
CA GLY A 54 6.56 6.13 -5.24
C GLY A 54 7.44 6.22 -6.48
N ARG A 55 7.57 7.42 -7.08
CA ARG A 55 8.51 7.64 -8.19
C ARG A 55 9.96 7.46 -7.77
N ASN A 56 10.34 7.97 -6.60
CA ASN A 56 11.70 7.84 -6.08
C ASN A 56 12.00 6.40 -5.68
N ILE A 57 11.05 5.72 -5.01
CA ILE A 57 11.18 4.31 -4.62
C ILE A 57 11.30 3.43 -5.87
N PHE A 58 10.46 3.65 -6.89
CA PHE A 58 10.50 2.88 -8.14
C PHE A 58 11.87 2.99 -8.81
N LEU A 59 12.45 4.18 -8.88
CA LEU A 59 13.78 4.38 -9.45
C LEU A 59 14.84 3.56 -8.71
N VAL A 60 14.86 3.60 -7.38
CA VAL A 60 15.81 2.84 -6.57
C VAL A 60 15.59 1.33 -6.72
N ALA A 61 14.33 0.88 -6.64
CA ALA A 61 13.97 -0.53 -6.81
C ALA A 61 14.37 -1.07 -8.18
N PHE A 62 14.21 -0.27 -9.24
CA PHE A 62 14.60 -0.62 -10.60
C PHE A 62 16.13 -0.77 -10.73
N ILE A 63 16.91 0.16 -10.18
CA ILE A 63 18.38 0.07 -10.19
C ILE A 63 18.84 -1.22 -9.48
N ILE A 64 18.28 -1.51 -8.31
CA ILE A 64 18.61 -2.74 -7.56
C ILE A 64 18.20 -3.99 -8.35
N ALA A 65 17.02 -3.97 -9.00
CA ALA A 65 16.55 -5.09 -9.81
C ALA A 65 17.49 -5.38 -10.99
N VAL A 66 17.99 -4.35 -11.68
CA VAL A 66 18.97 -4.51 -12.78
C VAL A 66 20.26 -5.13 -12.25
N ILE A 67 20.79 -4.63 -11.12
CA ILE A 67 22.01 -5.16 -10.49
C ILE A 67 21.83 -6.64 -10.13
N LEU A 68 20.71 -7.00 -9.49
CA LEU A 68 20.41 -8.39 -9.14
C LEU A 68 20.24 -9.30 -10.35
N GLY A 69 19.64 -8.78 -11.43
CA GLY A 69 19.46 -9.52 -12.68
C GLY A 69 20.77 -9.87 -13.37
N ILE A 70 21.76 -8.97 -13.32
CA ILE A 70 23.09 -9.16 -13.90
C ILE A 70 23.96 -10.08 -13.04
N ILE A 71 24.01 -9.85 -11.72
CA ILE A 71 24.90 -10.61 -10.81
C ILE A 71 24.41 -12.03 -10.59
N PHE A 72 23.10 -12.21 -10.46
CA PHE A 72 22.50 -13.50 -10.16
C PHE A 72 21.75 -14.04 -11.39
N TYR A 73 20.44 -13.82 -11.43
CA TYR A 73 19.56 -14.31 -12.48
C TYR A 73 18.34 -13.39 -12.59
N PRO A 74 17.73 -13.25 -13.78
CA PRO A 74 16.55 -12.39 -13.98
C PRO A 74 15.39 -12.68 -13.01
N ARG A 75 15.24 -13.93 -12.55
CA ARG A 75 14.19 -14.32 -11.58
C ARG A 75 14.22 -13.48 -10.29
N TYR A 76 15.40 -13.10 -9.81
CA TYR A 76 15.53 -12.31 -8.57
C TYR A 76 15.07 -10.86 -8.78
N ALA A 77 15.35 -10.29 -9.96
CA ALA A 77 14.87 -8.97 -10.35
C ALA A 77 13.32 -8.93 -10.38
N PHE A 78 12.69 -9.94 -11.00
CA PHE A 78 11.24 -10.05 -11.06
C PHE A 78 10.60 -10.23 -9.67
N SER A 79 11.18 -11.08 -8.81
CA SER A 79 10.70 -11.23 -7.43
C SER A 79 10.78 -9.93 -6.63
N LEU A 80 11.87 -9.17 -6.79
CA LEU A 80 12.03 -7.87 -6.11
C LEU A 80 11.00 -6.85 -6.60
N LEU A 81 10.86 -6.69 -7.93
CA LEU A 81 9.91 -5.73 -8.50
C LEU A 81 8.46 -6.06 -8.13
N PHE A 82 8.11 -7.35 -8.13
CA PHE A 82 6.79 -7.79 -7.70
C PHE A 82 6.54 -7.50 -6.20
N GLY A 83 7.51 -7.78 -5.34
CA GLY A 83 7.42 -7.47 -3.91
C GLY A 83 7.32 -5.96 -3.65
N ALA A 84 8.13 -5.16 -4.33
CA ALA A 84 8.09 -3.70 -4.24
C ALA A 84 6.73 -3.14 -4.67
N PHE A 85 6.17 -3.65 -5.78
CA PHE A 85 4.85 -3.27 -6.25
C PHE A 85 3.74 -3.60 -5.24
N VAL A 86 3.72 -4.82 -4.70
CA VAL A 86 2.71 -5.22 -3.69
C VAL A 86 2.86 -4.39 -2.41
N SER A 87 4.08 -4.05 -2.00
CA SER A 87 4.35 -3.19 -0.84
C SER A 87 3.82 -1.77 -1.05
N GLU A 88 4.09 -1.18 -2.22
CA GLU A 88 3.61 0.15 -2.58
C GLU A 88 2.07 0.20 -2.60
N MET A 89 1.43 -0.82 -3.18
CA MET A 89 -0.03 -0.96 -3.14
C MET A 89 -0.57 -0.98 -1.71
N ALA A 90 0.07 -1.70 -0.79
CA ALA A 90 -0.33 -1.73 0.60
C ALA A 90 -0.19 -0.34 1.26
N GLY A 91 0.88 0.40 0.95
CA GLY A 91 1.08 1.77 1.41
C GLY A 91 -0.01 2.73 0.94
N VAL A 92 -0.36 2.70 -0.36
CA VAL A 92 -1.42 3.54 -0.94
C VAL A 92 -2.77 3.23 -0.32
N ILE A 93 -3.13 1.95 -0.16
CA ILE A 93 -4.40 1.54 0.47
C ILE A 93 -4.43 1.99 1.95
N GLY A 94 -3.34 1.82 2.68
CA GLY A 94 -3.23 2.24 4.08
C GLY A 94 -3.39 3.75 4.24
N MET A 95 -2.75 4.55 3.38
CA MET A 95 -2.87 6.00 3.42
C MET A 95 -4.28 6.48 3.05
N TYR A 96 -4.92 5.85 2.06
CA TYR A 96 -6.31 6.12 1.74
C TYR A 96 -7.24 5.85 2.93
N ALA A 97 -7.05 4.74 3.63
CA ALA A 97 -7.80 4.41 4.84
C ALA A 97 -7.57 5.43 5.95
N ALA A 98 -6.31 5.76 6.26
CA ALA A 98 -5.94 6.67 7.33
C ALA A 98 -6.47 8.10 7.10
N THR A 99 -6.34 8.61 5.87
CA THR A 99 -6.79 9.97 5.54
C THR A 99 -8.31 10.12 5.57
N ARG A 100 -9.06 9.08 5.19
CA ARG A 100 -10.52 9.05 5.34
C ARG A 100 -11.01 8.80 6.76
N ALA A 101 -10.22 8.12 7.59
CA ALA A 101 -10.54 7.92 9.01
C ALA A 101 -10.49 9.22 9.82
N ASN A 102 -9.76 10.21 9.30
CA ASN A 102 -9.60 11.53 9.92
C ASN A 102 -10.74 12.51 9.60
N ALA A 103 -11.69 12.11 8.74
CA ALA A 103 -12.94 12.83 8.43
C ALA A 103 -14.07 12.34 9.36
#